data_AF-A0AAP0NAH3-F1
#
_entry.id   AF-A0AAP0NAH3-F1
#
_cell.length_a   1.000
_cell.length_b   1.000
_cell.length_c   1.000
_cell.angle_alpha   90.00
_cell.angle_beta   90.00
_cell.angle_gamma   90.00
#
_symmetry.space_group_name_H-M   'P 1'
#
loop_
_entity.id
_entity.type
_entity.pdbx_description
1 polymer ?
#
loop_
_entity_poly.entity_id
_entity_poly.type
_entity_poly.pdbx_seq_one_letter_code
_entity_poly.pdbx_strand_id
1 'polypeptide(L)'
;MVACGFDMRFTFVWPGWEEKYYLVDAGYPNMKGFLAPYKGERYHLPHFRRGSQPRGTREIFNQAHSSLRSVIERTFGTEDILDMEFQRFDTNDDYSLDEMNIGDLDNHTGMDDSEMGDIRDRIATELASR
;
A
#
# COMPACT_ATOMS: atom_id res chain seq x y z
N MET A 1 7.96 6.03 -7.19
CA MET A 1 6.91 6.03 -8.24
C MET A 1 7.35 6.96 -9.36
N VAL A 2 7.05 6.64 -10.61
CA VAL A 2 7.41 7.49 -11.77
C VAL A 2 6.13 7.95 -12.44
N ALA A 3 5.98 9.26 -12.64
CA ALA A 3 4.92 9.81 -13.47
C ALA A 3 5.47 9.99 -14.90
N CYS A 4 4.71 9.55 -15.91
CA CYS A 4 5.04 9.76 -17.31
C CYS A 4 4.15 10.86 -17.89
N GLY A 5 4.76 11.90 -18.45
CA GLY A 5 4.04 12.93 -19.22
C GLY A 5 3.67 12.45 -20.64
N PHE A 6 2.78 13.17 -21.31
CA PHE A 6 2.45 12.91 -22.72
C PHE A 6 3.66 13.04 -23.67
N ASP A 7 4.73 13.71 -23.22
CA ASP A 7 6.00 13.84 -23.92
C ASP A 7 6.98 12.69 -23.62
N MET A 8 6.52 11.60 -22.99
CA MET A 8 7.32 10.45 -22.56
C MET A 8 8.45 10.82 -21.58
N ARG A 9 8.35 11.97 -20.91
CA ARG A 9 9.28 12.32 -19.83
C ARG A 9 8.83 11.70 -18.53
N PHE A 10 9.79 11.06 -17.89
CA PHE A 10 9.62 10.39 -16.60
C PHE A 10 10.04 11.33 -15.48
N THR A 11 9.10 11.67 -14.62
CA THR A 11 9.35 12.44 -13.40
C THR A 11 9.35 11.48 -12.22
N PHE A 12 10.47 11.43 -11.51
CA PHE A 12 10.55 10.70 -10.27
C PHE A 12 9.81 11.50 -9.19
N VAL A 13 8.74 10.92 -8.64
CA VAL A 13 7.94 11.56 -7.60
C VAL A 13 8.44 11.06 -6.26
N TRP A 14 9.00 11.97 -5.46
CA TRP A 14 9.51 11.64 -4.14
C TRP A 14 8.43 11.76 -3.06
N PRO A 15 8.04 10.66 -2.40
CA PRO A 15 7.01 10.69 -1.36
C PRO A 15 7.51 11.31 -0.05
N GLY A 16 6.58 11.64 0.84
CA GLY A 16 6.89 11.85 2.26
C GLY A 16 7.34 13.26 2.65
N TRP A 17 7.18 14.27 1.78
CA TRP A 17 7.50 15.67 2.08
C TRP A 17 6.34 16.47 2.73
N GLU A 18 5.13 15.90 2.82
CA GLU A 18 3.95 16.59 3.39
C GLU A 18 3.08 15.67 4.28
N GLU A 19 3.66 14.71 5.00
CA GLU A 19 2.91 13.68 5.76
C GLU A 19 1.89 12.89 4.91
N LYS A 20 2.04 12.93 3.59
CA LYS A 20 1.23 12.19 2.61
C LYS A 20 1.92 10.88 2.26
N TYR A 21 1.10 9.86 2.05
CA TYR A 21 1.53 8.52 1.69
C TYR A 21 0.82 8.07 0.41
N TYR A 22 1.56 7.42 -0.47
CA TYR A 22 1.00 6.71 -1.60
C TYR A 22 0.51 5.34 -1.15
N LEU A 23 -0.73 4.99 -1.51
CA LEU A 23 -1.20 3.61 -1.41
C LEU A 23 -0.44 2.78 -2.43
N VAL A 24 0.16 1.68 -1.98
CA VAL A 24 0.92 0.76 -2.83
C VAL A 24 0.42 -0.66 -2.67
N ASP A 25 0.82 -1.47 -3.63
CA ASP A 25 0.42 -2.86 -3.69
C ASP A 25 1.24 -3.69 -2.70
N ALA A 26 0.76 -4.89 -2.38
CA ALA A 26 1.39 -5.73 -1.36
C ALA A 26 2.79 -6.26 -1.74
N GLY A 27 3.14 -6.16 -3.02
CA GLY A 27 4.49 -6.43 -3.53
C GLY A 27 5.49 -5.30 -3.26
N TYR A 28 5.04 -4.14 -2.77
CA TYR A 28 5.91 -3.02 -2.42
C TYR A 28 6.24 -3.02 -0.91
N PRO A 29 7.44 -2.51 -0.54
CA PRO A 29 7.78 -2.35 0.87
C PRO A 29 6.91 -1.26 1.51
N ASN A 30 6.55 -1.48 2.78
CA ASN A 30 5.93 -0.46 3.61
C ASN A 30 7.01 0.47 4.17
N MET A 31 7.40 1.49 3.40
CA MET A 31 8.45 2.45 3.74
C MET A 31 7.92 3.88 3.77
N LYS A 32 8.71 4.86 4.21
CA LYS A 32 8.28 6.26 4.28
C LYS A 32 7.61 6.75 2.99
N GLY A 33 6.39 7.26 3.14
CA GLY A 33 5.58 7.78 2.04
C GLY A 33 4.95 6.74 1.13
N PHE A 34 5.06 5.45 1.46
CA PHE A 34 4.35 4.35 0.82
C PHE A 34 3.64 3.49 1.87
N LEU A 35 2.32 3.31 1.72
CA LEU A 35 1.50 2.50 2.61
C LEU A 35 1.07 1.23 1.91
N ALA A 36 1.64 0.10 2.33
CA ALA A 36 1.25 -1.22 1.86
C ALA A 36 0.18 -1.83 2.79
N PRO A 37 -0.72 -2.68 2.27
CA PRO A 37 -1.73 -3.36 3.08
C PRO A 37 -1.10 -4.27 4.14
N TYR A 38 -1.84 -4.57 5.21
CA TYR A 38 -1.43 -5.58 6.18
C TYR A 38 -1.55 -6.97 5.56
N LYS A 39 -0.43 -7.71 5.51
CA LYS A 39 -0.41 -9.12 5.11
C LYS A 39 -1.05 -10.01 6.18
N GLY A 40 -1.58 -11.15 5.76
CA GLY A 40 -2.20 -12.14 6.66
C GLY A 40 -3.59 -11.76 7.19
N GLU A 41 -4.10 -10.58 6.82
CA GLU A 41 -5.43 -10.10 7.15
C GLU A 41 -6.30 -10.07 5.89
N ARG A 42 -7.62 -10.10 6.06
CA ARG A 42 -8.55 -9.99 4.93
C ARG A 42 -8.33 -8.67 4.20
N TYR A 43 -8.32 -8.72 2.86
CA TYR A 43 -8.07 -7.55 2.02
C TYR A 43 -9.11 -7.34 0.92
N HIS A 44 -9.64 -8.41 0.34
CA HIS A 44 -10.49 -8.30 -0.84
C HIS A 44 -11.86 -7.69 -0.53
N LEU A 45 -12.21 -6.61 -1.24
CA LEU A 45 -13.48 -5.91 -1.09
C LEU A 45 -14.71 -6.83 -1.20
N PRO A 46 -14.76 -7.84 -2.10
CA PRO A 46 -15.86 -8.82 -2.11
C PRO A 46 -16.02 -9.60 -0.81
N HIS A 47 -14.93 -9.93 -0.09
CA HIS A 47 -15.00 -10.63 1.19
C HIS A 47 -15.61 -9.76 2.30
N PHE A 48 -15.42 -8.44 2.24
CA PHE A 48 -16.06 -7.51 3.16
C PHE A 48 -17.52 -7.23 2.81
N ARG A 49 -17.88 -7.23 1.52
CA ARG A 49 -19.27 -7.01 1.06
C ARG A 49 -20.18 -8.21 1.31
N ARG A 50 -19.65 -9.43 1.14
CA ARG A 50 -20.42 -10.69 1.28
C ARG A 50 -20.25 -11.33 2.66
N GLY A 51 -19.20 -10.99 3.38
CA GLY A 51 -18.85 -11.58 4.67
C GLY A 51 -19.24 -10.72 5.87
N SER A 52 -18.67 -11.07 7.02
CA SER A 52 -18.80 -10.28 8.24
C SER A 52 -18.12 -8.92 8.11
N GLN A 53 -18.55 -7.95 8.93
CA GLN A 53 -17.82 -6.70 9.12
C GLN A 53 -16.34 -6.96 9.46
N PRO A 54 -15.43 -6.06 9.02
CA PRO A 54 -14.01 -6.16 9.37
C PRO A 54 -13.82 -6.22 10.88
N ARG A 55 -12.88 -7.04 11.33
CA ARG A 55 -12.54 -7.22 12.74
C ARG A 55 -11.17 -6.63 13.02
N GLY A 56 -11.14 -5.65 13.91
CA GLY A 56 -9.90 -4.99 14.32
C GLY A 56 -9.42 -3.93 13.35
N THR A 57 -8.42 -3.17 13.78
CA THR A 57 -7.91 -1.99 13.06
C THR A 57 -7.26 -2.35 11.73
N ARG A 58 -6.60 -3.51 11.63
CA ARG A 58 -5.90 -3.97 10.42
C ARG A 58 -6.86 -4.36 9.29
N GLU A 59 -7.91 -5.14 9.56
CA GLU A 59 -8.92 -5.45 8.54
C GLU A 59 -9.69 -4.19 8.11
N ILE A 60 -9.95 -3.23 9.02
CA ILE A 60 -10.57 -1.94 8.69
C ILE A 60 -9.67 -1.13 7.75
N PHE A 61 -8.37 -1.04 8.07
CA PHE A 61 -7.38 -0.41 7.20
C PHE A 61 -7.35 -1.08 5.81
N ASN A 62 -7.27 -2.41 5.77
CA ASN A 62 -7.25 -3.17 4.52
C ASN A 62 -8.53 -2.98 3.69
N GLN A 63 -9.71 -2.91 4.34
CA GLN A 63 -10.96 -2.61 3.65
C GLN A 63 -10.94 -1.20 3.02
N ALA A 64 -10.48 -0.20 3.78
CA ALA A 64 -10.35 1.18 3.29
C ALA A 64 -9.34 1.26 2.13
N HIS A 65 -8.20 0.59 2.28
CA HIS A 65 -7.15 0.47 1.27
C HIS A 65 -7.71 -0.15 -0.02
N SER A 66 -8.38 -1.30 0.08
CA SER A 66 -8.99 -2.00 -1.06
C SER A 66 -10.10 -1.18 -1.73
N SER A 67 -10.90 -0.45 -0.94
CA SER A 67 -11.93 0.47 -1.45
C SER A 67 -11.33 1.61 -2.27
N LEU A 68 -10.29 2.27 -1.76
CA LEU A 68 -9.60 3.36 -2.46
C LEU A 68 -8.92 2.87 -3.73
N ARG A 69 -8.25 1.72 -3.66
CA ARG A 69 -7.65 1.08 -4.84
C ARG A 69 -8.69 0.81 -5.93
N SER A 70 -9.84 0.24 -5.58
CA SER A 70 -10.94 -0.01 -6.52
C SER A 70 -11.50 1.27 -7.17
N VAL A 71 -11.38 2.43 -6.51
CA VAL A 71 -11.73 3.74 -7.14
C VAL A 71 -10.67 4.15 -8.16
N ILE A 72 -9.38 3.99 -7.83
CA ILE A 72 -8.27 4.33 -8.72
C ILE A 72 -8.33 3.44 -9.98
N GLU A 73 -8.48 2.13 -9.81
CA GLU A 73 -8.53 1.15 -10.90
C GLU A 73 -9.66 1.43 -11.89
N ARG A 74 -10.87 1.68 -11.37
CA ARG A 74 -12.04 2.09 -12.18
C ARG A 74 -11.82 3.40 -12.91
N THR A 75 -11.10 4.33 -12.31
CA THR A 75 -10.83 5.65 -12.91
C THR A 75 -9.83 5.55 -14.06
N PHE A 76 -8.83 4.69 -13.94
CA PHE A 76 -7.78 4.53 -14.93
C PHE A 76 -7.96 3.34 -15.87
N GLY A 77 -9.04 2.56 -15.73
CA GLY A 77 -9.38 1.44 -16.63
C GLY A 77 -8.38 0.28 -16.58
N THR A 78 -7.71 0.09 -15.44
CA THR A 78 -6.63 -0.90 -15.26
C THR A 78 -7.12 -2.18 -14.57
N GLU A 79 -8.44 -2.41 -14.52
CA GLU A 79 -9.07 -3.54 -13.81
C GLU A 79 -8.48 -4.90 -14.23
N ASP A 80 -8.34 -5.15 -15.54
CA ASP A 80 -7.84 -6.45 -16.05
C ASP A 80 -6.36 -6.73 -15.72
N ILE A 81 -5.54 -5.69 -15.56
CA ILE A 81 -4.08 -5.83 -15.37
C ILE A 81 -3.73 -6.05 -13.89
N LEU A 82 -4.52 -5.48 -12.99
CA LEU A 82 -4.25 -5.48 -11.54
C LEU A 82 -4.96 -6.63 -10.79
N ASP A 83 -5.95 -7.28 -11.41
CA ASP A 83 -6.60 -8.48 -10.86
C ASP A 83 -5.60 -9.65 -10.62
N MET A 84 -4.53 -9.74 -11.42
CA MET A 84 -3.44 -10.72 -11.22
C MET A 84 -2.66 -10.47 -9.92
N GLU A 85 -2.51 -9.21 -9.52
CA GLU A 85 -1.79 -8.81 -8.31
C GLU A 85 -2.66 -9.03 -7.05
N PHE A 86 -3.97 -8.99 -7.21
CA PHE A 86 -4.96 -9.34 -6.19
C PHE A 86 -4.85 -10.81 -5.76
N GLN A 87 -4.62 -11.72 -6.71
CA GLN A 87 -4.39 -13.15 -6.40
C GLN A 87 -3.06 -13.38 -5.66
N ARG A 88 -2.03 -12.60 -5.97
CA ARG A 88 -0.72 -12.68 -5.29
C ARG A 88 -0.77 -12.32 -3.81
N PHE A 89 -1.74 -11.51 -3.39
CA PHE A 89 -1.94 -11.21 -1.97
C PHE A 89 -2.38 -12.45 -1.16
N ASP A 90 -3.19 -13.33 -1.75
CA ASP A 90 -3.68 -14.55 -1.07
C ASP A 90 -2.62 -15.64 -0.98
N THR A 91 -1.65 -15.65 -1.89
CA THR A 91 -0.51 -16.55 -1.82
C THR A 91 0.45 -16.05 -0.75
N ASN A 92 0.40 -16.69 0.43
CA ASN A 92 1.31 -16.50 1.55
C ASN A 92 2.75 -16.92 1.23
N ASP A 93 3.33 -16.42 0.14
CA ASP A 93 4.74 -16.61 -0.17
C ASP A 93 5.53 -15.42 0.39
N ASP A 94 6.19 -15.75 1.49
CA ASP A 94 7.46 -15.22 2.00
C ASP A 94 8.36 -14.60 0.91
N TYR A 95 8.05 -13.37 0.48
CA TYR A 95 9.05 -12.50 -0.12
C TYR A 95 9.81 -11.83 1.02
N SER A 96 10.91 -12.47 1.40
CA SER A 96 12.03 -11.88 2.11
C SER A 96 12.37 -10.53 1.47
N LEU A 97 12.48 -9.49 2.30
CA LEU A 97 12.84 -8.11 1.92
C LEU A 97 14.32 -7.95 1.49
N ASP A 98 15.01 -9.05 1.24
CA ASP A 98 16.37 -9.00 0.77
C ASP A 98 16.34 -8.68 -0.73
N GLU A 99 16.83 -7.48 -1.06
CA GLU A 99 17.12 -6.95 -2.41
C GLU A 99 16.06 -6.07 -3.09
N MET A 100 15.67 -4.98 -2.42
CA MET A 100 15.81 -3.66 -3.05
C MET A 100 16.56 -2.72 -2.11
N ASN A 101 17.86 -2.96 -1.97
CA ASN A 101 18.76 -2.10 -1.24
C ASN A 101 18.95 -0.79 -2.04
N ILE A 102 18.06 0.18 -1.87
CA ILE A 102 18.30 1.59 -2.26
C ILE A 102 19.18 2.21 -1.15
N GLY A 103 20.29 1.55 -0.85
CA GLY A 103 21.26 1.96 0.18
C GLY A 103 22.27 3.00 -0.30
N ASP A 104 22.25 3.36 -1.58
CA ASP A 104 23.29 4.20 -2.20
C ASP A 104 22.84 5.63 -2.57
N LEU A 105 21.68 6.09 -2.09
CA LEU A 105 21.37 7.52 -2.06
C LEU A 105 21.22 8.02 -0.61
N ASP A 106 22.30 8.62 -0.15
CA ASP A 106 22.33 9.73 0.80
C ASP A 106 21.91 9.37 2.24
N ASN A 107 22.91 9.10 3.06
CA ASN A 107 22.85 9.17 4.52
C ASN A 107 22.28 10.54 4.98
N HIS A 108 20.95 10.65 5.12
CA HIS A 108 20.21 11.41 6.13
C HIS A 108 18.71 11.20 5.90
N THR A 109 18.01 10.61 6.88
CA THR A 109 16.54 10.33 6.93
C THR A 109 16.09 8.90 6.54
N GLY A 110 16.82 7.87 6.98
CA GLY A 110 16.25 6.52 7.05
C GLY A 110 15.31 6.42 8.26
N MET A 111 14.00 6.56 8.03
CA MET A 111 12.99 6.12 9.01
C MET A 111 13.04 4.60 9.06
N ASP A 112 13.21 4.04 10.25
CA ASP A 112 13.30 2.59 10.41
C ASP A 112 11.96 1.90 10.10
N ASP A 113 11.99 0.61 9.77
CA ASP A 113 10.78 -0.18 9.46
C ASP A 113 9.77 -0.20 10.62
N SER A 114 10.24 -0.02 11.86
CA SER A 114 9.39 0.02 13.05
C SER A 114 8.59 1.32 13.12
N GLU A 115 9.20 2.46 12.82
CA GLU A 115 8.59 3.78 12.81
C GLU A 115 7.51 3.87 11.71
N MET A 116 7.76 3.28 10.54
CA MET A 116 6.74 3.17 9.50
C MET A 116 5.62 2.19 9.89
N GLY A 117 5.93 1.13 10.63
CA GLY A 117 4.93 0.27 11.26
C GLY A 117 3.98 1.08 12.16
N ASP A 118 4.54 1.91 13.04
CA ASP A 118 3.79 2.73 14.00
C ASP A 118 2.90 3.76 13.30
N ILE A 119 3.39 4.38 12.22
CA ILE A 119 2.59 5.30 11.41
C ILE A 119 1.38 4.59 10.80
N ARG A 120 1.59 3.40 10.22
CA ARG A 120 0.50 2.63 9.62
C ARG A 120 -0.52 2.20 10.67
N ASP A 121 -0.05 1.75 11.84
CA ASP A 121 -0.91 1.37 12.97
C ASP A 121 -1.71 2.57 13.52
N ARG A 122 -1.11 3.76 13.56
CA ARG A 122 -1.80 5.00 13.93
C ARG A 122 -2.94 5.34 12.96
N ILE A 123 -2.67 5.28 11.65
CA ILE A 123 -3.69 5.51 10.61
C ILE A 123 -4.82 4.48 10.71
N ALA A 124 -4.47 3.20 10.88
CA ALA A 124 -5.44 2.12 11.05
C ALA A 124 -6.34 2.33 12.27
N THR A 125 -5.77 2.80 13.39
CA THR A 125 -6.51 3.10 14.61
C THR A 125 -7.44 4.30 14.42
N GLU A 126 -6.96 5.36 13.78
CA GLU A 126 -7.79 6.54 13.50
C GLU A 126 -8.98 6.19 12.59
N LEU A 127 -8.75 5.39 11.55
CA LEU A 127 -9.82 4.90 10.66
C LEU A 127 -10.87 4.07 11.40
N ALA A 128 -10.45 3.24 12.35
CA ALA A 128 -11.36 2.42 13.15
C ALA A 128 -12.19 3.21 14.17
N SER A 129 -11.81 4.46 14.45
CA SER A 129 -12.49 5.33 15.42
C SER A 129 -13.58 6.23 14.81
N ARG A 130 -13.76 6.19 13.49
CA ARG A 130 -14.76 6.96 12.73
C ARG A 130 -16.06 6.18 12.57
#